data_AF-A0A3D0D2V7-F1
#
_entry.id   AF-A0A3D0D2V7-F1
#
_cell.length_a   1.000
_cell.length_b   1.000
_cell.length_c   1.000
_cell.angle_alpha   90.00
_cell.angle_beta   90.00
_cell.angle_gamma   90.00
#
_symmetry.space_group_name_H-M   'P 1'
#
loop_
_entity.id
_entity.type
_entity.pdbx_description
1 polymer ?
#
loop_
_entity_poly.entity_id
_entity_poly.type
_entity_poly.pdbx_seq_one_letter_code
_entity_poly.pdbx_strand_id
1 'polypeptide(L)'
;MMFLISLVSMFFYALNLAIVGRILLSWLPVAGIHIDRYNPIVRLLYDVTDPILEPFRRIIPPIGMVDISPVVAVLVLNYLIAPLILGLLRGLG
;
A
#
# COMPACT_ATOMS: atom_id res chain seq x y z
N MET A 1 5.99 17.92 19.19
CA MET A 1 5.66 16.50 18.93
C MET A 1 4.45 16.32 18.01
N MET A 2 3.33 17.03 18.21
CA MET A 2 2.11 16.87 17.39
C MET A 2 2.31 17.02 15.88
N PHE A 3 3.09 18.01 15.44
CA PHE A 3 3.39 18.21 14.01
C PHE A 3 4.04 16.97 13.37
N LEU A 4 5.01 16.35 14.04
CA LEU A 4 5.69 15.15 13.55
C LEU A 4 4.72 13.97 13.44
N ILE A 5 3.87 13.78 14.44
CA ILE A 5 2.83 12.74 14.43
C ILE A 5 1.87 12.95 13.25
N SER A 6 1.46 14.20 12.99
CA SER A 6 0.60 14.54 11.85
C SER A 6 1.28 14.24 10.51
N LEU A 7 2.55 14.58 10.34
CA LEU A 7 3.31 14.28 9.12
C LEU A 7 3.40 12.76 8.87
N VAL A 8 3.74 12.00 9.91
CA VAL A 8 3.85 10.54 9.81
C VAL A 8 2.48 9.91 9.52
N SER A 9 1.42 10.41 10.15
CA SER A 9 0.05 9.96 9.89
C SER A 9 -0.37 10.25 8.45
N MET A 10 -0.04 11.43 7.92
CA MET A 10 -0.31 11.81 6.53
C MET A 10 0.43 10.91 5.55
N PHE A 11 1.67 10.55 5.85
CA PHE A 11 2.45 9.62 5.04
C PHE A 11 1.78 8.24 4.98
N PHE A 12 1.42 7.65 6.12
CA PHE A 12 0.72 6.35 6.14
C PHE A 12 -0.63 6.40 5.43
N TYR A 13 -1.36 7.51 5.54
CA TYR A 13 -2.61 7.72 4.83
C TYR A 13 -2.39 7.73 3.30
N ALA A 14 -1.40 8.47 2.81
CA ALA A 14 -1.06 8.52 1.39
C ALA A 14 -0.61 7.15 0.85
N LEU A 15 0.20 6.41 1.61
CA LEU A 15 0.59 5.04 1.26
C LEU A 15 -0.61 4.10 1.17
N ASN A 16 -1.54 4.17 2.12
CA ASN A 16 -2.76 3.37 2.08
C ASN A 16 -3.58 3.65 0.83
N LEU A 17 -3.77 4.93 0.48
CA LEU A 17 -4.47 5.29 -0.76
C LEU A 17 -3.77 4.74 -2.00
N ALA A 18 -2.43 4.79 -2.05
CA ALA A 18 -1.67 4.24 -3.16
C ALA A 18 -1.86 2.72 -3.28
N ILE A 19 -1.82 1.98 -2.16
CA ILE A 19 -2.00 0.52 -2.16
C ILE A 19 -3.45 0.14 -2.49
N VAL A 20 -4.44 0.90 -2.02
CA VAL A 20 -5.85 0.71 -2.44
C VAL A 20 -5.99 0.94 -3.94
N GLY A 21 -5.37 1.99 -4.48
CA GLY A 21 -5.28 2.21 -5.92
C GLY A 21 -4.65 1.02 -6.65
N ARG A 22 -3.60 0.42 -6.07
CA ARG A 22 -2.93 -0.77 -6.60
C ARG A 22 -3.82 -2.00 -6.65
N ILE A 23 -4.67 -2.21 -5.63
CA ILE A 23 -5.68 -3.27 -5.60
C ILE A 23 -6.68 -3.07 -6.73
N LEU A 24 -7.20 -1.84 -6.89
CA LEU A 24 -8.13 -1.54 -7.97
C LEU A 24 -7.48 -1.80 -9.34
N LEU A 25 -6.25 -1.32 -9.56
CA LEU A 25 -5.53 -1.54 -10.81
C LEU A 25 -5.25 -3.02 -11.12
N SER A 26 -5.06 -3.87 -10.10
CA SER A 26 -4.85 -5.31 -10.31
C SER A 26 -6.16 -6.08 -10.54
N TRP A 27 -7.28 -5.64 -9.97
CA TRP A 27 -8.57 -6.34 -10.05
C TRP A 27 -9.45 -5.89 -11.24
N LEU A 28 -9.32 -4.64 -11.68
CA LEU A 28 -10.08 -4.11 -12.82
C LEU A 28 -9.90 -4.96 -14.11
N PRO A 29 -8.68 -5.43 -14.48
CA PRO A 29 -8.52 -6.36 -15.59
C PRO A 29 -9.25 -7.70 -15.40
N VAL A 30 -9.32 -8.20 -14.15
CA VAL A 30 -10.05 -9.43 -13.81
C VAL A 30 -11.57 -9.22 -14.01
N ALA A 31 -12.05 -7.99 -13.80
CA ALA A 31 -13.43 -7.59 -14.07
C ALA A 31 -13.72 -7.25 -15.55
N GLY A 32 -12.76 -7.47 -16.46
CA GLY A 32 -12.91 -7.18 -17.90
C GLY A 32 -12.70 -5.71 -18.29
N ILE A 33 -12.23 -4.87 -17.35
CA ILE A 33 -11.96 -3.46 -17.60
C ILE A 33 -10.50 -3.30 -18.04
N HIS A 34 -10.31 -2.75 -19.24
CA HIS A 34 -8.98 -2.51 -19.80
C HIS A 34 -8.39 -1.22 -19.25
N ILE A 35 -7.14 -1.28 -18.77
CA ILE A 35 -6.40 -0.13 -18.26
C ILE A 35 -5.13 0.05 -19.08
N ASP A 36 -4.88 1.29 -19.50
CA ASP A 36 -3.62 1.65 -20.13
C ASP A 36 -2.48 1.64 -19.11
N ARG A 37 -1.56 0.68 -19.26
CA ARG A 37 -0.36 0.55 -18.42
C ARG A 37 0.69 1.63 -18.70
N TYR A 38 0.55 2.38 -19.80
CA TYR A 38 1.40 3.52 -20.13
C TYR A 38 0.92 4.82 -19.48
N ASN A 39 -0.26 4.83 -18.87
CA ASN A 39 -0.76 5.99 -18.15
C ASN A 39 0.22 6.37 -17.01
N PRO A 40 0.69 7.64 -16.95
CA PRO A 40 1.65 8.08 -15.94
C PRO A 40 1.19 7.85 -14.49
N ILE A 41 -0.12 7.95 -14.22
CA ILE A 41 -0.70 7.74 -12.88
C ILE A 41 -0.62 6.26 -12.50
N VAL A 42 -0.89 5.37 -13.46
CA VAL A 42 -0.78 3.92 -13.27
C VAL A 42 0.67 3.55 -12.95
N ARG A 43 1.64 4.05 -13.74
CA ARG A 43 3.06 3.82 -13.48
C ARG A 43 3.51 4.34 -12.12
N LEU A 44 3.13 5.57 -11.79
CA LEU A 44 3.44 6.17 -10.49
C LEU A 44 2.94 5.31 -9.33
N LEU A 45 1.71 4.79 -9.42
CA LEU A 45 1.17 3.90 -8.39
C LEU A 45 1.97 2.60 -8.27
N TYR A 46 2.42 2.02 -9.38
CA TYR A 46 3.28 0.83 -9.35
C TYR A 46 4.64 1.17 -8.72
N ASP A 47 5.30 2.24 -9.15
CA ASP A 47 6.62 2.65 -8.65
C ASP A 47 6.61 2.94 -7.14
N VAL A 48 5.55 3.55 -6.63
CA VAL A 48 5.40 3.85 -5.18
C VAL A 48 5.06 2.61 -4.37
N THR A 49 4.25 1.70 -4.91
CA THR A 49 3.75 0.55 -4.14
C THR A 49 4.61 -0.70 -4.27
N ASP A 50 5.30 -0.92 -5.38
CA ASP A 50 6.06 -2.14 -5.63
C ASP A 50 7.18 -2.41 -4.59
N PRO A 51 7.96 -1.41 -4.13
CA PRO A 51 8.94 -1.63 -3.06
C PRO A 51 8.30 -2.13 -1.74
N ILE A 52 7.05 -1.74 -1.49
CA ILE A 52 6.29 -2.18 -0.31
C ILE A 52 5.71 -3.58 -0.54
N LEU A 53 5.21 -3.86 -1.75
CA LEU A 53 4.49 -5.10 -2.08
C LEU A 53 5.40 -6.27 -2.43
N GLU A 54 6.56 -6.02 -3.03
CA GLU A 54 7.47 -7.06 -3.50
C GLU A 54 7.93 -8.02 -2.39
N PRO A 55 8.25 -7.57 -1.16
CA PRO A 55 8.53 -8.48 -0.04
C PRO A 55 7.35 -9.41 0.27
N PHE A 56 6.12 -8.91 0.22
CA PHE A 56 4.92 -9.73 0.43
C PHE A 56 4.70 -10.72 -0.71
N ARG A 57 4.92 -10.32 -1.97
CA ARG A 57 4.83 -11.22 -3.15
C ARG A 57 5.83 -12.36 -3.12
N ARG A 58 7.00 -12.14 -2.51
CA ARG A 58 8.02 -13.20 -2.34
C ARG A 58 7.60 -14.26 -1.31
N ILE A 59 6.77 -13.88 -0.34
CA ILE A 59 6.31 -14.76 0.75
C ILE A 59 4.95 -15.38 0.41
N ILE A 60 4.08 -14.62 -0.23
CA ILE A 60 2.68 -14.96 -0.47
C ILE A 60 2.50 -15.23 -1.97
N PRO A 61 2.35 -16.51 -2.37
CA PRO A 61 2.09 -16.81 -3.76
C PRO A 61 0.73 -16.22 -4.20
N PRO A 62 0.59 -15.79 -5.46
CA PRO A 62 -0.69 -15.31 -5.98
C PRO A 62 -1.74 -16.44 -5.93
N ILE A 63 -2.99 -16.08 -5.64
CA ILE A 63 -4.11 -17.02 -5.67
C ILE A 63 -4.74 -16.95 -7.06
N GLY A 64 -4.39 -17.93 -7.90
CA GLY A 64 -4.77 -17.91 -9.32
C GLY A 64 -4.12 -16.74 -10.05
N MET A 65 -4.94 -15.89 -10.68
CA MET A 65 -4.46 -14.68 -11.38
C MET A 65 -4.49 -13.41 -10.50
N VAL A 66 -4.93 -13.53 -9.24
CA VAL A 66 -5.13 -12.38 -8.35
C VAL A 66 -3.95 -12.25 -7.38
N ASP A 67 -3.31 -11.08 -7.43
CA ASP A 67 -2.30 -10.68 -6.45
C ASP A 67 -2.99 -10.25 -5.14
N ILE A 68 -2.91 -11.09 -4.12
CA ILE A 68 -3.42 -10.82 -2.77
C ILE A 68 -2.42 -10.09 -1.87
N SER A 69 -1.16 -9.94 -2.30
CA SER A 69 -0.13 -9.24 -1.54
C SER A 69 -0.50 -7.81 -1.13
N PRO A 70 -1.23 -7.01 -1.93
CA PRO A 70 -1.60 -5.65 -1.51
C PRO A 70 -2.57 -5.63 -0.34
N VAL A 71 -3.47 -6.61 -0.25
CA VAL A 71 -4.40 -6.73 0.87
C VAL A 71 -3.63 -7.01 2.16
N VAL A 72 -2.70 -7.96 2.11
CA VAL A 72 -1.87 -8.30 3.27
C VAL A 72 -0.95 -7.14 3.65
N ALA A 73 -0.39 -6.43 2.68
CA ALA A 73 0.41 -5.24 2.93
C ALA A 73 -0.39 -4.15 3.66
N VAL A 74 -1.64 -3.88 3.26
CA VAL A 74 -2.52 -2.92 3.94
C VAL A 74 -2.79 -3.34 5.38
N LEU A 75 -3.07 -4.63 5.62
CA LEU A 75 -3.30 -5.13 6.97
C LEU A 75 -2.06 -4.94 7.86
N VAL A 76 -0.88 -5.33 7.37
CA VAL A 76 0.37 -5.16 8.12
C VAL A 76 0.69 -3.68 8.34
N LEU A 77 0.48 -2.83 7.33
CA LEU A 77 0.73 -1.39 7.45
C LEU A 77 -0.16 -0.74 8.52
N ASN A 78 -1.46 -1.05 8.51
CA ASN A 78 -2.45 -0.39 9.37
C ASN A 78 -2.51 -0.94 10.79
N TYR A 79 -2.31 -2.25 10.97
CA TYR A 79 -2.50 -2.89 12.27
C TYR A 79 -1.19 -3.20 13.00
N LEU A 80 -0.06 -3.17 12.31
CA LEU A 80 1.24 -3.42 12.93
C LEU A 80 2.17 -2.21 12.82
N ILE A 81 2.52 -1.78 11.60
CA ILE A 81 3.59 -0.80 11.38
C ILE A 81 3.19 0.61 11.85
N ALA A 82 2.07 1.14 11.35
CA ALA A 82 1.66 2.51 11.67
C ALA A 82 1.34 2.71 13.17
N PRO A 83 0.60 1.82 13.86
CA PRO A 83 0.35 1.96 15.29
C PRO A 83 1.61 1.87 16.13
N LEU A 84 2.55 0.99 15.77
CA LEU A 84 3.85 0.87 16.44
C LEU A 84 4.64 2.18 16.37
N ILE A 85 4.83 2.70 15.16
CA ILE A 85 5.61 3.93 14.95
C ILE A 85 4.94 5.13 15.62
N LEU A 86 3.63 5.30 15.44
CA LEU A 86 2.89 6.40 16.06
C LEU A 86 2.85 6.28 17.59
N GLY A 87 2.79 5.06 18.12
CA GLY A 87 2.87 4.79 19.56
C GLY A 87 4.22 5.19 20.14
N LEU A 88 5.32 4.81 19.48
CA LEU A 88 6.67 5.22 19.88
C LEU A 88 6.84 6.74 19.84
N LEU A 89 6.39 7.39 18.76
CA LEU A 89 6.48 8.86 18.64
C LEU A 89 5.68 9.60 19.73
N ARG A 90 4.52 9.05 20.12
CA ARG A 90 3.72 9.59 21.23
C ARG A 90 4.36 9.36 22.59
N GLY A 91 5.07 8.26 22.79
CA GLY A 91 5.76 7.94 24.04
C GLY A 91 7.08 8.69 24.25
N LEU A 92 7.67 9.22 23.19
CA LEU A 92 8.92 10.00 23.22
C LEU A 92 8.71 11.50 23.46
N GLY A 93 7.47 11.99 23.49
CA GLY A 93 7.14 13.41 23.61
C GLY A 93 6.19 13.71 24.74
#